data_AF-A0A8S3HRJ8-F1
#
_entry.id   AF-A0A8S3HRJ8-F1
#
_cell.length_a   1.000
_cell.length_b   1.000
_cell.length_c   1.000
_cell.angle_alpha   90.00
_cell.angle_beta   90.00
_cell.angle_gamma   90.00
#
_symmetry.space_group_name_H-M   'P 1'
#
loop_
_entity.id
_entity.type
_entity.pdbx_description
1 polymer ?
#
loop_
_entity_poly.entity_id
_entity_poly.type
_entity_poly.pdbx_seq_one_letter_code
_entity_poly.pdbx_strand_id
1 'polypeptide(L)'
;ELDHSLNQRLNRGYKPAVSYMSSFVNYGVIETAKFVSFAAGAILAVLILLTIYDEDVLKVDHMLTLMTGLGVVLGVCRSLIPDENMVCDPEQMMQLVLAQVHYQPDSWKDHAHKDYVQTEFGQMFQLKYVYFLEELLSPFITPIVLCFHLRRKSLQIIDFLRNYTIEVQGVGDVCSFAQLDIGKHGDLKWFAPVRVKTDNTIGITNDGKLELSLMHFHHANPQWQMPKQCEMYLEKIQERAMENLQTSSILQQSLPQMQRSFYSDPASKMSTNVKTRL
;
A
#
# COMPACT_ATOMS: atom_id res chain seq x y z
N GLU A 1 1.97 15.53 -11.72
CA GLU A 1 2.48 14.19 -12.10
C GLU A 1 1.67 13.69 -13.29
N LEU A 2 2.27 12.96 -14.23
CA LEU A 2 1.57 12.40 -15.39
C LEU A 2 0.95 11.03 -15.05
N ASP A 3 -0.18 10.70 -15.66
CA ASP A 3 -0.96 9.49 -15.32
C ASP A 3 -0.18 8.19 -15.48
N HIS A 4 0.63 8.07 -16.53
CA HIS A 4 1.43 6.86 -16.75
C HIS A 4 2.54 6.70 -15.69
N SER A 5 3.13 7.79 -15.22
CA SER A 5 4.15 7.79 -14.15
C SER A 5 3.52 7.33 -12.82
N LEU A 6 2.34 7.85 -12.51
CA LEU A 6 1.59 7.43 -11.32
C LEU A 6 1.21 5.95 -11.40
N ASN A 7 0.64 5.52 -12.53
CA ASN A 7 0.26 4.11 -12.73
C ASN A 7 1.46 3.17 -12.64
N GLN A 8 2.63 3.56 -13.15
CA GLN A 8 3.84 2.77 -13.05
C GLN A 8 4.28 2.57 -11.58
N ARG A 9 4.16 3.62 -10.75
CA ARG A 9 4.44 3.55 -9.30
C ARG A 9 3.44 2.66 -8.56
N LEU A 10 2.14 2.85 -8.83
CA LEU A 10 1.08 2.04 -8.23
C LEU A 10 1.22 0.56 -8.60
N ASN A 11 1.53 0.25 -9.86
CA ASN A 11 1.74 -1.12 -10.32
C ASN A 11 2.96 -1.79 -9.67
N ARG A 12 4.05 -1.04 -9.42
CA ARG A 12 5.22 -1.55 -8.69
C ARG A 12 4.90 -1.80 -7.21
N GLY A 13 4.12 -0.93 -6.59
CA GLY A 13 3.66 -1.05 -5.20
C GLY A 13 2.54 -2.08 -4.99
N TYR A 14 1.91 -2.58 -6.05
CA TYR A 14 0.74 -3.46 -5.95
C TYR A 14 1.03 -4.77 -5.22
N LYS A 15 2.09 -5.50 -5.61
CA LYS A 15 2.44 -6.78 -4.98
C LYS A 15 2.71 -6.65 -3.47
N PRO A 16 3.59 -5.74 -2.99
CA PRO A 16 3.82 -5.60 -1.55
C PRO A 16 2.56 -5.10 -0.81
N ALA A 17 1.70 -4.30 -1.46
CA ALA A 17 0.43 -3.88 -0.87
C ALA A 17 -0.56 -5.04 -0.66
N VAL A 18 -0.65 -5.96 -1.63
CA VAL A 18 -1.45 -7.19 -1.49
C VAL A 18 -0.90 -8.05 -0.37
N SER A 19 0.42 -8.25 -0.32
CA SER A 19 1.06 -9.01 0.75
C SER A 19 0.80 -8.37 2.12
N TYR A 20 0.93 -7.05 2.25
CA TYR A 20 0.60 -6.32 3.48
C TYR A 20 -0.85 -6.57 3.91
N MET A 21 -1.82 -6.42 3.01
CA MET A 21 -3.23 -6.62 3.35
C MET A 21 -3.54 -8.07 3.72
N SER A 22 -2.88 -9.04 3.08
CA SER A 22 -3.05 -10.47 3.39
C SER A 22 -2.48 -10.90 4.74
N SER A 23 -1.56 -10.11 5.31
CA SER A 23 -1.01 -10.37 6.66
C SER A 23 -2.05 -10.16 7.77
N PHE A 24 -3.10 -9.38 7.49
CA PHE A 24 -4.17 -9.10 8.44
C PHE A 24 -5.35 -10.03 8.20
N VAL A 25 -5.39 -11.08 8.99
CA VAL A 25 -6.41 -12.12 8.89
C VAL A 25 -7.43 -12.00 10.00
N ASN A 26 -8.71 -12.12 9.64
CA ASN A 26 -9.77 -12.26 10.64
C ASN A 26 -9.94 -13.73 11.00
N TYR A 27 -9.45 -14.11 12.17
CA TYR A 27 -9.53 -15.48 12.68
C TYR A 27 -10.98 -16.02 12.76
N GLY A 28 -11.97 -15.17 13.03
CA GLY A 28 -13.37 -15.61 13.06
C GLY A 28 -13.89 -16.07 11.69
N VAL A 29 -13.47 -15.40 10.61
CA VAL A 29 -13.82 -15.79 9.23
C VAL A 29 -13.09 -17.09 8.83
N ILE A 30 -11.83 -17.24 9.26
CA ILE A 30 -11.04 -18.44 8.93
C ILE A 30 -11.62 -19.69 9.60
N GLU A 31 -11.91 -19.62 10.90
CA GLU A 31 -12.43 -20.79 11.62
C GLU A 31 -13.81 -21.21 11.12
N THR A 32 -14.67 -20.25 10.79
CA THR A 32 -15.98 -20.53 10.16
C THR A 32 -15.82 -21.11 8.75
N ALA A 33 -14.90 -20.56 7.93
CA ALA A 33 -14.62 -21.09 6.60
C ALA A 33 -14.07 -22.52 6.64
N LYS A 34 -13.16 -22.83 7.59
CA LYS A 34 -12.64 -24.19 7.81
C LYS A 34 -13.76 -25.16 8.16
N PHE A 35 -14.62 -24.81 9.13
CA PHE A 35 -15.75 -25.65 9.53
C PHE A 35 -16.72 -25.92 8.37
N VAL A 36 -17.12 -24.89 7.63
CA VAL A 36 -18.03 -25.03 6.48
C VAL A 36 -17.36 -25.84 5.36
N SER A 37 -16.08 -25.62 5.08
CA SER A 37 -15.33 -26.38 4.08
C SER A 37 -15.24 -27.87 4.42
N PHE A 38 -15.07 -28.20 5.69
CA PHE A 38 -15.04 -29.59 6.16
C PHE A 38 -16.42 -30.26 6.00
N ALA A 39 -17.49 -29.60 6.45
CA ALA A 39 -18.85 -30.13 6.36
C ALA A 39 -19.30 -30.30 4.89
N ALA A 40 -19.12 -29.28 4.06
CA ALA A 40 -19.46 -29.32 2.63
C ALA A 40 -18.61 -30.36 1.89
N GLY A 41 -17.31 -30.43 2.21
CA GLY A 41 -16.39 -31.41 1.63
C GLY A 41 -16.74 -32.86 2.00
N ALA A 42 -17.16 -33.12 3.24
CA ALA A 42 -17.57 -34.45 3.68
C ALA A 42 -18.83 -34.93 2.96
N ILE A 43 -19.86 -34.07 2.87
CA ILE A 43 -21.10 -34.39 2.13
C ILE A 43 -20.79 -34.60 0.65
N LEU A 44 -20.01 -33.70 0.04
CA LEU A 44 -19.63 -33.80 -1.38
C LEU A 44 -18.82 -35.08 -1.65
N ALA A 45 -17.90 -35.45 -0.77
CA ALA A 45 -17.10 -36.68 -0.91
C ALA A 45 -17.98 -37.94 -0.87
N VAL A 46 -18.95 -38.00 0.04
CA VAL A 46 -19.91 -39.12 0.10
C VAL A 46 -20.74 -39.18 -1.17
N LEU A 47 -21.24 -38.04 -1.67
CA LEU A 47 -21.99 -37.99 -2.93
C LEU A 47 -21.13 -38.44 -4.11
N ILE A 48 -19.88 -37.99 -4.20
CA ILE A 48 -18.94 -38.42 -5.25
C ILE A 48 -18.73 -39.94 -5.20
N LEU A 49 -18.49 -40.51 -4.02
CA LEU A 49 -18.33 -41.96 -3.88
C LEU A 49 -19.59 -42.73 -4.29
N LEU A 50 -20.76 -42.23 -3.92
CA LEU A 50 -22.03 -42.85 -4.31
C LEU A 50 -22.25 -42.79 -5.83
N THR A 51 -21.89 -41.67 -6.47
CA THR A 51 -21.95 -41.54 -7.94
C THR A 51 -20.95 -42.42 -8.68
N ILE A 52 -19.80 -42.74 -8.06
CA ILE A 52 -18.82 -43.69 -8.63
C ILE A 52 -19.33 -45.13 -8.48
N TYR A 53 -20.06 -45.42 -7.40
CA TYR A 53 -20.65 -46.74 -7.19
C TYR A 53 -21.83 -47.02 -8.12
N ASP A 54 -22.71 -46.03 -8.30
CA ASP A 54 -23.88 -46.12 -9.15
C ASP A 54 -24.13 -44.79 -9.88
N GLU A 55 -24.07 -44.81 -11.21
CA GLU A 55 -24.29 -43.64 -12.05
C GLU A 55 -25.75 -43.14 -12.00
N ASP A 56 -26.71 -44.00 -11.64
CA ASP A 56 -28.13 -43.63 -11.56
C ASP A 56 -28.41 -42.61 -10.46
N VAL A 57 -27.49 -42.44 -9.51
CA VAL A 57 -27.53 -41.40 -8.46
C VAL A 57 -27.55 -40.00 -9.07
N LEU A 58 -26.89 -39.79 -10.22
CA LEU A 58 -26.89 -38.48 -10.91
C LEU A 58 -28.25 -38.14 -11.55
N LYS A 59 -29.09 -39.15 -11.83
CA LYS A 59 -30.41 -38.97 -12.44
C LYS A 59 -31.48 -38.61 -11.41
N VAL A 60 -31.18 -38.74 -10.11
CA VAL A 60 -32.08 -38.33 -9.02
C VAL A 60 -32.23 -36.81 -9.04
N ASP A 61 -33.47 -36.35 -8.84
CA ASP A 61 -33.80 -34.92 -8.83
C ASP A 61 -32.88 -34.13 -7.89
N HIS A 62 -32.40 -32.98 -8.39
CA HIS A 62 -31.54 -32.04 -7.68
C HIS A 62 -30.15 -32.54 -7.25
N MET A 63 -29.76 -33.80 -7.51
CA MET A 63 -28.47 -34.33 -7.07
C MET A 63 -27.29 -33.57 -7.69
N LEU A 64 -27.34 -33.34 -9.01
CA LEU A 64 -26.31 -32.59 -9.73
C LEU A 64 -26.21 -31.12 -9.26
N THR A 65 -27.35 -30.47 -9.01
CA THR A 65 -27.38 -29.09 -8.49
C THR A 65 -26.83 -29.01 -7.07
N LEU A 66 -27.09 -30.02 -6.23
CA LEU A 66 -26.56 -30.10 -4.88
C LEU A 66 -25.04 -30.29 -4.90
N MET A 67 -24.53 -31.21 -5.72
CA MET A 67 -23.08 -31.43 -5.87
C MET A 67 -22.38 -30.17 -6.38
N THR A 68 -22.96 -29.50 -7.39
CA THR A 68 -22.40 -28.25 -7.93
C THR A 68 -22.44 -27.13 -6.89
N GLY A 69 -23.55 -26.98 -6.17
CA GLY A 69 -23.68 -26.00 -5.09
C GLY A 69 -22.68 -26.23 -3.95
N LEU A 70 -22.52 -27.47 -3.49
CA LEU A 70 -21.52 -27.85 -2.49
C LEU A 70 -20.09 -27.60 -3.00
N GLY A 71 -19.82 -27.86 -4.27
CA GLY A 71 -18.53 -27.56 -4.91
C GLY A 71 -18.22 -26.06 -4.94
N VAL A 72 -19.20 -25.22 -5.28
CA VAL A 72 -19.06 -23.76 -5.24
C VAL A 72 -18.81 -23.28 -3.81
N VAL A 73 -19.60 -23.74 -2.84
CA VAL A 73 -19.40 -23.40 -1.41
C VAL A 73 -18.00 -23.80 -0.95
N LEU A 74 -17.55 -25.01 -1.29
CA LEU A 74 -16.21 -25.48 -0.95
C LEU A 74 -15.12 -24.60 -1.58
N GLY A 75 -15.27 -24.23 -2.85
CA GLY A 75 -14.33 -23.35 -3.55
C GLY A 75 -14.25 -21.96 -2.90
N VAL A 76 -15.39 -21.37 -2.55
CA VAL A 76 -15.44 -20.08 -1.86
C VAL A 76 -14.82 -20.17 -0.47
N CYS A 77 -15.18 -21.18 0.34
CA CYS A 77 -14.59 -21.36 1.67
C CYS A 77 -13.08 -21.57 1.60
N ARG A 78 -12.56 -22.30 0.61
CA ARG A 78 -11.11 -22.44 0.42
C ARG A 78 -10.43 -21.15 -0.01
N SER A 79 -11.09 -20.28 -0.77
CA SER A 79 -10.53 -18.96 -1.14
C SER A 79 -10.38 -18.01 0.05
N LEU A 80 -11.12 -18.24 1.13
CA LEU A 80 -11.05 -17.45 2.37
C LEU A 80 -9.96 -17.92 3.33
N ILE A 81 -9.41 -19.12 3.13
CA ILE A 81 -8.36 -19.68 3.98
C ILE A 81 -7.00 -19.19 3.46
N PRO A 82 -6.26 -18.38 4.21
CA PRO A 82 -4.93 -17.91 3.80
C PRO A 82 -3.91 -19.06 3.84
N ASP A 83 -2.80 -18.90 3.12
CA ASP A 83 -1.69 -19.86 3.11
C ASP A 83 -0.95 -19.85 4.45
N GLU A 84 -0.70 -21.04 5.02
CA GLU A 84 -0.06 -21.24 6.32
C GLU A 84 1.42 -20.85 6.31
N ASN A 85 2.07 -20.82 5.15
CA ASN A 85 3.50 -20.53 5.00
C ASN A 85 3.82 -19.05 4.72
N MET A 86 2.85 -18.15 4.89
CA MET A 86 3.07 -16.72 4.68
C MET A 86 3.87 -16.11 5.83
N VAL A 87 5.01 -15.50 5.50
CA VAL A 87 5.81 -14.75 6.48
C VAL A 87 5.16 -13.40 6.74
N CYS A 88 4.63 -13.21 7.95
CA CYS A 88 3.87 -12.02 8.33
C CYS A 88 4.76 -10.92 8.94
N ASP A 89 5.40 -10.12 8.09
CA ASP A 89 6.13 -8.93 8.50
C ASP A 89 5.48 -7.65 7.95
N PRO A 90 4.41 -7.13 8.60
CA PRO A 90 3.64 -5.99 8.08
C PRO A 90 4.46 -4.70 8.00
N GLU A 91 5.40 -4.49 8.93
CA GLU A 91 6.29 -3.32 8.92
C GLU A 91 7.19 -3.31 7.68
N GLN A 92 7.80 -4.46 7.35
CA GLN A 92 8.66 -4.57 6.17
C GLN A 92 7.86 -4.41 4.88
N MET A 93 6.67 -5.02 4.80
CA MET A 93 5.81 -4.87 3.61
C MET A 93 5.34 -3.43 3.43
N MET A 94 4.97 -2.73 4.52
CA MET A 94 4.61 -1.31 4.45
C MET A 94 5.79 -0.44 4.02
N GLN A 95 7.01 -0.71 4.48
CA GLN A 95 8.22 -0.02 4.01
C GLN A 95 8.46 -0.23 2.51
N LEU A 96 8.21 -1.45 1.99
CA LEU A 96 8.30 -1.73 0.55
C LEU A 96 7.22 -0.98 -0.25
N VAL A 97 6.00 -0.87 0.29
CA VAL A 97 4.93 -0.05 -0.32
C VAL A 97 5.32 1.41 -0.33
N LEU A 98 5.79 1.95 0.81
CA LEU A 98 6.25 3.32 0.95
C LEU A 98 7.37 3.64 -0.06
N ALA A 99 8.31 2.72 -0.27
CA ALA A 99 9.39 2.88 -1.23
C ALA A 99 8.91 3.04 -2.69
N GLN A 100 7.70 2.61 -3.03
CA GLN A 100 7.13 2.74 -4.38
C GLN A 100 6.09 3.87 -4.49
N VAL A 101 5.21 3.97 -3.49
CA VAL A 101 4.09 4.94 -3.45
C VAL A 101 4.55 6.30 -2.95
N HIS A 102 5.67 6.39 -2.23
CA HIS A 102 6.32 7.59 -1.70
C HIS A 102 5.51 8.42 -0.70
N TYR A 103 4.24 8.11 -0.47
CA TYR A 103 3.40 8.83 0.47
C TYR A 103 2.82 7.87 1.52
N GLN A 104 2.94 8.26 2.79
CA GLN A 104 2.36 7.58 3.93
C GLN A 104 2.05 8.65 4.99
N PRO A 105 0.86 8.63 5.61
CA PRO A 105 0.54 9.51 6.73
C PRO A 105 1.53 9.37 7.89
N ASP A 106 1.84 10.48 8.57
CA ASP A 106 2.73 10.47 9.74
C ASP A 106 2.23 9.53 10.86
N SER A 107 0.91 9.35 10.97
CA SER A 107 0.26 8.48 11.98
C SER A 107 0.56 6.98 11.81
N TRP A 108 1.03 6.56 10.64
CA TRP A 108 1.29 5.16 10.33
C TRP A 108 2.73 4.74 10.61
N LYS A 109 3.65 5.69 10.77
CA LYS A 109 5.06 5.42 11.05
C LYS A 109 5.17 4.60 12.34
N ASP A 110 5.92 3.50 12.29
CA ASP A 110 6.14 2.53 13.39
C ASP A 110 4.89 1.83 13.94
N HIS A 111 3.78 1.92 13.22
CA HIS A 111 2.48 1.41 13.64
C HIS A 111 1.81 0.52 12.57
N ALA A 112 2.57 0.03 11.60
CA ALA A 112 2.01 -0.67 10.45
C ALA A 112 1.31 -1.98 10.82
N HIS A 113 1.62 -2.56 11.98
CA HIS A 113 0.98 -3.76 12.52
C HIS A 113 -0.41 -3.53 13.17
N LYS A 114 -0.86 -2.28 13.30
CA LYS A 114 -2.14 -1.97 13.96
C LYS A 114 -3.32 -1.99 12.99
N ASP A 115 -4.46 -2.47 13.47
CA ASP A 115 -5.71 -2.61 12.72
C ASP A 115 -6.25 -1.29 12.14
N TYR A 116 -6.05 -0.17 12.84
CA TYR A 116 -6.45 1.15 12.31
C TYR A 116 -5.67 1.52 11.04
N VAL A 117 -4.37 1.17 10.95
CA VAL A 117 -3.55 1.44 9.77
C VAL A 117 -4.03 0.60 8.61
N GLN A 118 -4.32 -0.69 8.85
CA GLN A 118 -4.90 -1.56 7.83
C GLN A 118 -6.22 -1.00 7.31
N THR A 119 -7.10 -0.51 8.20
CA THR A 119 -8.41 0.04 7.82
C THR A 119 -8.25 1.30 6.98
N GLU A 120 -7.41 2.24 7.38
CA GLU A 120 -7.15 3.47 6.60
C GLU A 120 -6.44 3.15 5.27
N PHE A 121 -5.51 2.20 5.27
CA PHE A 121 -4.87 1.73 4.05
C PHE A 121 -5.86 1.05 3.10
N GLY A 122 -6.81 0.28 3.64
CA GLY A 122 -7.89 -0.35 2.88
C GLY A 122 -8.84 0.63 2.20
N GLN A 123 -8.94 1.88 2.70
CA GLN A 123 -9.68 2.93 2.00
C GLN A 123 -8.96 3.39 0.71
N MET A 124 -7.63 3.36 0.70
CA MET A 124 -6.82 3.67 -0.49
C MET A 124 -6.62 2.45 -1.40
N PHE A 125 -6.54 1.26 -0.81
CA PHE A 125 -6.38 -0.03 -1.49
C PHE A 125 -7.66 -0.86 -1.37
N GLN A 126 -8.71 -0.39 -2.04
CA GLN A 126 -10.05 -0.96 -1.95
C GLN A 126 -10.15 -2.34 -2.62
N LEU A 127 -11.03 -3.19 -2.08
CA LEU A 127 -11.41 -4.44 -2.72
C LEU A 127 -12.21 -4.16 -3.99
N LYS A 128 -11.95 -4.95 -5.05
CA LYS A 128 -12.62 -4.80 -6.36
C LYS A 128 -14.15 -4.91 -6.29
N TYR A 129 -14.70 -5.71 -5.38
CA TYR A 129 -16.14 -5.83 -5.18
C TYR A 129 -16.76 -4.60 -4.50
N VAL A 130 -16.02 -3.95 -3.59
CA VAL A 130 -16.44 -2.69 -2.96
C VAL A 130 -16.50 -1.60 -4.03
N TYR A 131 -15.46 -1.51 -4.87
CA TYR A 131 -15.43 -0.60 -6.02
C TYR A 131 -16.64 -0.81 -6.96
N PHE A 132 -16.96 -2.06 -7.30
CA PHE A 132 -18.13 -2.36 -8.15
C PHE A 132 -19.46 -1.94 -7.50
N LEU A 133 -19.60 -2.14 -6.19
CA LEU A 133 -20.79 -1.72 -5.45
C LEU A 133 -20.89 -0.19 -5.39
N GLU A 134 -19.77 0.51 -5.20
CA GLU A 134 -19.70 1.98 -5.24
C GLU A 134 -20.09 2.51 -6.62
N GLU A 135 -19.63 1.89 -7.71
CA GLU A 135 -20.06 2.25 -9.07
C GLU A 135 -21.56 2.06 -9.28
N LEU A 136 -22.12 0.96 -8.77
CA LEU A 136 -23.56 0.67 -8.87
C LEU A 136 -24.41 1.70 -8.09
N LEU A 137 -23.93 2.15 -6.93
CA LEU A 137 -24.61 3.13 -6.08
C LEU A 137 -24.31 4.59 -6.47
N SER A 138 -23.23 4.84 -7.21
CA SER A 138 -22.73 6.16 -7.58
C SER A 138 -23.79 7.06 -8.23
N PRO A 139 -24.64 6.59 -9.17
CA PRO A 139 -25.69 7.42 -9.77
C PRO A 139 -26.71 7.97 -8.77
N PHE A 140 -26.95 7.25 -7.67
CA PHE A 140 -27.89 7.66 -6.63
C PHE A 140 -27.24 8.55 -5.57
N ILE A 141 -26.00 8.22 -5.17
CA ILE A 141 -25.29 8.95 -4.11
C ILE A 141 -24.75 10.30 -4.61
N THR A 142 -24.22 10.34 -5.84
CA THR A 142 -23.61 11.54 -6.44
C THR A 142 -24.52 12.78 -6.40
N PRO A 143 -25.79 12.77 -6.86
CA PRO A 143 -26.64 13.96 -6.81
C PRO A 143 -26.92 14.43 -5.38
N ILE A 144 -27.02 13.51 -4.40
CA ILE A 144 -27.21 13.85 -2.98
C ILE A 144 -25.96 14.57 -2.44
N VAL A 145 -24.76 14.06 -2.76
CA VAL A 145 -23.48 14.68 -2.37
C VAL A 145 -23.34 16.06 -3.02
N LEU A 146 -23.62 16.20 -4.31
CA LEU A 146 -23.54 17.49 -5.01
C LEU A 146 -24.53 18.53 -4.44
N CYS A 147 -25.79 18.14 -4.25
CA CYS A 147 -26.84 19.09 -3.81
C CYS A 147 -26.68 19.52 -2.35
N PHE A 148 -26.30 18.60 -1.45
CA PHE A 148 -26.30 18.88 -0.01
C PHE A 148 -24.90 19.08 0.58
N HIS A 149 -23.90 18.30 0.19
CA HIS A 149 -22.56 18.37 0.78
C HIS A 149 -21.68 19.39 0.07
N LEU A 150 -21.59 19.32 -1.26
CA LEU A 150 -20.72 20.21 -2.03
C LEU A 150 -21.20 21.66 -1.96
N ARG A 151 -22.52 21.89 -2.05
CA ARG A 151 -23.12 23.23 -1.94
C ARG A 151 -22.72 23.96 -0.66
N ARG A 152 -22.66 23.26 0.49
CA ARG A 152 -22.29 23.87 1.79
C ARG A 152 -20.82 24.29 1.85
N LYS A 153 -19.94 23.66 1.05
CA LYS A 153 -18.51 23.99 0.97
C LYS A 153 -18.17 24.96 -0.17
N SER A 154 -19.16 25.47 -0.90
CA SER A 154 -18.95 26.36 -2.06
C SER A 154 -18.10 27.59 -1.76
N LEU A 155 -18.32 28.26 -0.61
CA LEU A 155 -17.52 29.42 -0.19
C LEU A 155 -16.04 29.05 -0.02
N GLN A 156 -15.74 27.93 0.65
CA GLN A 156 -14.36 27.46 0.85
C GLN A 156 -13.68 27.11 -0.48
N ILE A 157 -14.44 26.59 -1.46
CA ILE A 157 -13.92 26.29 -2.80
C ILE A 157 -13.57 27.59 -3.53
N ILE A 158 -14.43 28.61 -3.46
CA ILE A 158 -14.18 29.92 -4.08
C ILE A 158 -12.96 30.59 -3.43
N ASP A 159 -12.87 30.55 -2.10
CA ASP A 159 -11.71 31.08 -1.37
C ASP A 159 -10.43 30.33 -1.74
N PHE A 160 -10.49 29.01 -1.90
CA PHE A 160 -9.36 28.21 -2.37
C PHE A 160 -8.91 28.65 -3.77
N LEU A 161 -9.83 28.75 -4.73
CA LEU A 161 -9.50 29.16 -6.09
C LEU A 161 -8.95 30.58 -6.14
N ARG A 162 -9.49 31.51 -5.34
CA ARG A 162 -9.00 32.89 -5.28
C ARG A 162 -7.60 33.00 -4.69
N ASN A 163 -7.30 32.22 -3.64
CA ASN A 163 -6.05 32.34 -2.90
C ASN A 163 -4.91 31.48 -3.50
N TYR A 164 -5.24 30.40 -4.21
CA TYR A 164 -4.26 29.43 -4.74
C TYR A 164 -4.21 29.35 -6.26
N THR A 165 -4.72 30.36 -6.98
CA THR A 165 -4.52 30.51 -8.43
C THR A 165 -3.49 31.59 -8.69
N ILE A 166 -2.48 31.27 -9.49
CA ILE A 166 -1.41 32.20 -9.88
C ILE A 166 -1.15 32.12 -11.38
N GLU A 167 -0.94 33.28 -11.99
CA GLU A 167 -0.66 33.39 -13.42
C GLU A 167 0.84 33.17 -13.70
N VAL A 168 1.15 32.21 -14.55
CA VAL A 168 2.51 31.88 -14.99
C VAL A 168 2.69 32.31 -16.44
N GLN A 169 3.74 33.09 -16.69
CA GLN A 169 4.08 33.56 -18.03
C GLN A 169 4.25 32.38 -19.00
N GLY A 170 3.48 32.39 -20.09
CA GLY A 170 3.51 31.35 -21.13
C GLY A 170 2.64 30.11 -20.87
N VAL A 171 2.04 29.96 -19.68
CA VAL A 171 1.13 28.84 -19.34
C VAL A 171 -0.28 29.34 -19.04
N GLY A 172 -0.41 30.46 -18.32
CA GLY A 172 -1.68 31.01 -17.84
C GLY A 172 -1.92 30.72 -16.35
N ASP A 173 -3.19 30.61 -15.96
CA ASP A 173 -3.60 30.39 -14.57
C ASP A 173 -3.33 28.95 -14.12
N VAL A 174 -2.48 28.79 -13.10
CA VAL A 174 -2.08 27.49 -12.56
C VAL A 174 -2.29 27.47 -11.04
N CYS A 175 -2.54 26.28 -10.50
CA CYS A 175 -2.59 26.05 -9.05
C CYS A 175 -1.23 26.36 -8.40
N SER A 176 -1.22 27.13 -7.32
CA SER A 176 0.01 27.56 -6.67
C SER A 176 0.87 26.41 -6.14
N PHE A 177 0.23 25.34 -5.66
CA PHE A 177 0.92 24.12 -5.20
C PHE A 177 1.64 23.39 -6.34
N ALA A 178 1.17 23.52 -7.59
CA ALA A 178 1.79 22.87 -8.73
C ALA A 178 3.12 23.50 -9.16
N GLN A 179 3.45 24.69 -8.64
CA GLN A 179 4.78 25.30 -8.83
C GLN A 179 5.88 24.64 -7.99
N LEU A 180 5.52 23.74 -7.06
CA LEU A 180 6.45 23.04 -6.19
C LEU A 180 7.30 24.01 -5.32
N ASP A 181 6.74 25.17 -4.96
CA ASP A 181 7.42 26.20 -4.18
C ASP A 181 7.35 25.91 -2.66
N ILE A 182 8.40 25.26 -2.15
CA ILE A 182 8.52 24.88 -0.74
C ILE A 182 8.50 26.12 0.19
N GLY A 183 9.00 27.27 -0.28
CA GLY A 183 9.06 28.47 0.56
C GLY A 183 7.67 29.00 0.94
N LYS A 184 6.66 28.80 0.09
CA LYS A 184 5.29 29.28 0.32
C LYS A 184 4.35 28.22 0.88
N HIS A 185 4.50 26.97 0.47
CA HIS A 185 3.54 25.91 0.74
C HIS A 185 4.13 24.69 1.44
N GLY A 186 5.43 24.67 1.73
CA GLY A 186 6.13 23.54 2.34
C GLY A 186 5.69 23.23 3.77
N ASP A 187 5.81 21.95 4.15
CA ASP A 187 5.55 21.48 5.50
C ASP A 187 6.72 21.85 6.44
N LEU A 188 6.40 22.61 7.47
CA LEU A 188 7.36 23.03 8.50
C LEU A 188 8.07 21.84 9.18
N LYS A 189 7.39 20.70 9.31
CA LYS A 189 7.97 19.49 9.92
C LYS A 189 9.08 18.87 9.07
N TRP A 190 8.94 18.94 7.75
CA TRP A 190 9.92 18.41 6.79
C TRP A 190 11.09 19.37 6.57
N PHE A 191 10.91 20.66 6.89
CA PHE A 191 11.85 21.73 6.54
C PHE A 191 12.71 22.31 7.69
N ALA A 192 12.41 22.06 8.97
CA ALA A 192 12.99 22.87 10.08
C ALA A 192 14.54 22.90 10.14
N PRO A 193 15.15 24.10 10.41
CA PRO A 193 14.91 24.85 11.63
C PRO A 193 14.68 26.36 11.41
N VAL A 194 13.44 26.80 11.14
CA VAL A 194 13.00 28.15 11.50
C VAL A 194 11.55 28.04 11.95
N ARG A 195 11.27 28.43 13.20
CA ARG A 195 9.91 28.69 13.67
C ARG A 195 9.38 29.93 12.95
N VAL A 196 8.88 29.76 11.73
CA VAL A 196 7.97 30.74 11.17
C VAL A 196 6.64 30.48 11.84
N LYS A 197 6.32 31.28 12.86
CA LYS A 197 4.95 31.42 13.35
C LYS A 197 4.17 32.11 12.23
N THR A 198 3.55 31.33 11.35
CA THR A 198 2.52 31.87 10.48
C THR A 198 1.21 31.31 10.99
N ASP A 199 0.36 32.19 11.53
CA ASP A 199 -0.96 31.89 12.09
C ASP A 199 -1.98 31.34 11.06
N ASN A 200 -1.52 30.99 9.86
CA ASN A 200 -2.34 30.51 8.75
C ASN A 200 -1.97 29.06 8.40
N THR A 201 -2.55 28.11 9.13
CA THR A 201 -2.55 26.67 8.82
C THR A 201 -3.28 26.31 7.51
N ILE A 202 -3.85 27.30 6.81
CA ILE A 202 -4.78 27.10 5.68
C ILE A 202 -4.05 26.93 4.33
N GLY A 203 -2.72 27.06 4.25
CA GLY A 203 -1.95 27.03 3.00
C GLY A 203 -0.68 26.21 2.96
N ILE A 204 -0.50 25.33 3.96
CA ILE A 204 0.65 24.43 4.07
C ILE A 204 0.22 23.04 3.57
N THR A 205 1.08 22.37 2.81
CA THR A 205 0.84 20.97 2.46
C THR A 205 1.09 20.07 3.65
N ASN A 206 0.19 19.13 3.90
CA ASN A 206 0.35 18.16 4.97
C ASN A 206 1.26 16.99 4.51
N ASP A 207 1.94 16.39 5.49
CA ASP A 207 2.72 15.15 5.38
C ASP A 207 3.82 15.21 4.31
N GLY A 208 4.41 16.39 4.07
CA GLY A 208 5.55 16.55 3.16
C GLY A 208 5.25 16.30 1.69
N LYS A 209 3.97 16.35 1.27
CA LYS A 209 3.57 16.01 -0.10
C LYS A 209 4.26 16.89 -1.14
N LEU A 210 4.48 18.16 -0.84
CA LEU A 210 5.12 19.11 -1.77
C LEU A 210 6.59 18.78 -1.98
N GLU A 211 7.29 18.47 -0.89
CA GLU A 211 8.71 18.11 -0.85
C GLU A 211 8.96 16.82 -1.63
N LEU A 212 8.15 15.81 -1.38
CA LEU A 212 8.18 14.53 -2.11
C LEU A 212 7.85 14.73 -3.60
N SER A 213 6.88 15.60 -3.90
CA SER A 213 6.52 15.93 -5.28
C SER A 213 7.66 16.66 -6.00
N LEU A 214 8.37 17.56 -5.32
CA LEU A 214 9.54 18.25 -5.85
C LEU A 214 10.65 17.24 -6.18
N MET A 215 10.98 16.36 -5.22
CA MET A 215 12.01 15.33 -5.42
C MET A 215 11.67 14.43 -6.61
N HIS A 216 10.43 13.96 -6.67
CA HIS A 216 9.96 13.11 -7.77
C HIS A 216 10.02 13.86 -9.11
N PHE A 217 9.58 15.11 -9.15
CA PHE A 217 9.59 15.91 -10.37
C PHE A 217 11.00 16.18 -10.88
N HIS A 218 11.93 16.50 -9.98
CA HIS A 218 13.34 16.70 -10.31
C HIS A 218 14.01 15.41 -10.82
N HIS A 219 13.72 14.28 -10.17
CA HIS A 219 14.22 12.98 -10.61
C HIS A 219 13.71 12.59 -12.01
N ALA A 220 12.42 12.86 -12.28
CA ALA A 220 11.82 12.57 -13.58
C ALA A 220 12.25 13.55 -14.69
N ASN A 221 12.63 14.78 -14.34
CA ASN A 221 12.97 15.84 -15.29
C ASN A 221 14.33 16.50 -14.95
N PRO A 222 15.46 15.86 -15.28
CA PRO A 222 16.79 16.34 -14.91
C PRO A 222 17.19 17.65 -15.60
N GLN A 223 16.56 17.99 -16.73
CA GLN A 223 16.84 19.23 -17.48
C GLN A 223 16.09 20.45 -16.93
N TRP A 224 15.21 20.26 -15.93
CA TRP A 224 14.42 21.34 -15.36
C TRP A 224 15.27 22.21 -14.44
N GLN A 225 15.27 23.52 -14.67
CA GLN A 225 15.95 24.50 -13.83
C GLN A 225 15.08 24.85 -12.62
N MET A 226 15.60 24.57 -11.42
CA MET A 226 14.86 24.78 -10.18
C MET A 226 15.06 26.19 -9.61
N PRO A 227 14.09 26.71 -8.83
CA PRO A 227 14.29 27.93 -8.04
C PRO A 227 15.36 27.72 -6.95
N LYS A 228 16.16 28.77 -6.68
CA LYS A 228 17.28 28.72 -5.71
C LYS A 228 16.93 28.17 -4.33
N GLN A 229 15.72 28.47 -3.82
CA GLN A 229 15.29 27.97 -2.51
C GLN A 229 15.07 26.45 -2.48
N CYS A 230 14.58 25.89 -3.59
CA CYS A 230 14.37 24.45 -3.75
C CYS A 230 15.71 23.72 -3.89
N GLU A 231 16.68 24.34 -4.57
CA GLU A 231 18.06 23.83 -4.71
C GLU A 231 18.75 23.69 -3.35
N MET A 232 18.74 24.76 -2.55
CA MET A 232 19.28 24.73 -1.19
C MET A 232 18.63 23.67 -0.30
N TYR A 233 17.36 23.37 -0.51
CA TYR A 233 16.66 22.33 0.23
C TYR A 233 17.12 20.92 -0.20
N LEU A 234 17.23 20.68 -1.50
CA LEU A 234 17.69 19.39 -2.03
C LEU A 234 19.15 19.12 -1.65
N GLU A 235 20.03 20.11 -1.70
CA GLU A 235 21.43 20.00 -1.24
C GLU A 235 21.49 19.57 0.22
N LYS A 236 20.77 20.26 1.12
CA LYS A 236 20.72 19.91 2.55
C LYS A 236 20.21 18.50 2.80
N ILE A 237 19.27 18.01 1.99
CA ILE A 237 18.75 16.65 2.12
C ILE A 237 19.76 15.63 1.62
N GLN A 238 20.44 15.91 0.51
CA GLN A 238 21.52 15.06 0.01
C GLN A 238 22.66 14.96 1.03
N GLU A 239 23.06 16.07 1.65
CA GLU A 239 24.05 16.09 2.73
C GLU A 239 23.61 15.21 3.91
N ARG A 240 22.41 15.43 4.45
CA ARG A 240 21.85 14.62 5.55
C ARG A 240 21.76 13.14 5.19
N ALA A 241 21.38 12.82 3.95
CA ALA A 241 21.30 11.44 3.48
C ALA A 241 22.69 10.78 3.44
N MET A 242 23.71 11.50 2.94
CA MET A 242 25.10 11.02 2.92
C MET A 242 25.66 10.82 4.34
N GLU A 243 25.40 11.75 5.26
CA GLU A 243 25.79 11.63 6.67
C GLU A 243 25.15 10.40 7.34
N ASN A 244 23.85 10.17 7.10
CA ASN A 244 23.14 9.02 7.63
C ASN A 244 23.67 7.70 7.05
N LEU A 245 23.99 7.64 5.75
CA LEU A 245 24.58 6.47 5.11
C LEU A 245 25.97 6.15 5.69
N GLN A 246 26.80 7.17 5.90
CA GLN A 246 28.12 7.01 6.53
C GLN A 246 27.97 6.50 7.97
N THR A 247 27.08 7.08 8.76
CA THR A 247 26.80 6.63 10.14
C THR A 247 26.31 5.19 10.19
N SER A 248 25.41 4.81 9.29
CA SER A 248 24.88 3.44 9.18
C SER A 248 25.98 2.44 8.81
N SER A 249 26.87 2.80 7.87
CA SER A 249 27.99 1.95 7.48
C SER A 249 29.01 1.73 8.61
N ILE A 250 29.23 2.75 9.45
CA ILE A 250 30.09 2.67 10.64
C ILE A 250 29.45 1.77 11.70
N LEU A 251 28.13 1.88 11.93
CA LEU A 251 27.41 0.99 12.84
C LEU A 251 27.47 -0.47 12.38
N GLN A 252 27.36 -0.72 11.07
CA GLN A 252 27.45 -2.06 10.48
C GLN A 252 28.86 -2.66 10.56
N GLN A 253 29.91 -1.83 10.54
CA GLN A 253 31.30 -2.26 10.81
C GLN A 253 31.58 -2.51 12.31
N SER A 254 30.81 -1.90 13.21
CA SER A 254 31.00 -1.98 14.66
C SER A 254 30.26 -3.13 15.37
N LEU A 255 29.40 -3.89 14.66
CA LEU A 255 28.82 -5.11 15.24
C LEU A 255 29.93 -6.18 15.42
N PRO A 256 30.19 -6.65 16.66
CA PRO A 256 31.17 -7.73 16.87
C PRO A 256 30.74 -9.00 16.14
N GLN A 257 31.73 -9.78 15.72
CA GLN A 257 31.68 -10.97 14.85
C GLN A 257 30.81 -12.16 15.33
N MET A 258 29.80 -11.96 16.17
CA MET A 258 29.00 -13.03 16.77
C MET A 258 27.86 -13.54 15.85
N GLN A 259 27.48 -12.81 14.81
CA GLN A 259 26.40 -13.24 13.88
C GLN A 259 26.89 -13.88 12.57
N ARG A 260 28.20 -13.98 12.34
CA ARG A 260 28.74 -14.61 11.13
C ARG A 260 28.67 -16.15 11.15
N SER A 261 28.29 -16.78 12.26
CA SER A 261 28.13 -18.24 12.36
C SER A 261 26.73 -18.76 12.00
N PHE A 262 25.71 -17.90 11.95
CA PHE A 262 24.32 -18.32 11.70
C PHE A 262 23.89 -18.26 10.22
N TYR A 263 24.72 -17.69 9.35
CA TYR A 263 24.48 -17.61 7.90
C TYR A 263 25.62 -18.26 7.11
N SER A 264 26.02 -19.47 7.53
CA SER A 264 26.80 -20.36 6.65
C SER A 264 25.94 -21.59 6.34
N ASP A 265 25.53 -21.69 5.07
CA ASP A 265 24.81 -22.82 4.50
C ASP A 265 25.40 -24.17 4.95
N PRO A 266 24.58 -25.19 5.29
CA PRO A 266 25.07 -26.55 5.49
C PRO A 266 25.43 -27.27 4.17
N ALA A 267 25.27 -26.63 3.01
CA ALA A 267 25.32 -27.31 1.71
C ALA A 267 26.73 -27.53 1.12
N SER A 268 27.82 -27.10 1.76
CA SER A 268 29.19 -27.30 1.23
C SER A 268 30.05 -28.31 2.00
N LYS A 269 29.55 -28.93 3.08
CA LYS A 269 30.33 -29.88 3.90
C LYS A 269 30.07 -31.37 3.63
N MET A 270 29.44 -31.73 2.51
CA MET A 270 29.13 -33.13 2.18
C MET A 270 29.89 -33.71 0.97
N SER A 271 30.99 -33.09 0.53
CA SER A 271 31.80 -33.62 -0.58
C SER A 271 33.28 -33.92 -0.24
N THR A 272 33.65 -33.96 1.04
CA THR A 272 35.07 -34.11 1.42
C THR A 272 35.28 -35.03 2.62
N ASN A 273 34.58 -36.16 2.70
CA ASN A 273 34.91 -37.23 3.65
C ASN A 273 34.58 -38.64 3.13
N VAL A 274 35.00 -38.94 1.90
CA VAL A 274 35.15 -40.33 1.42
C VAL A 274 36.53 -40.45 0.77
N LYS A 275 37.61 -40.25 1.55
CA LYS A 275 38.96 -40.59 1.09
C LYS A 275 40.04 -40.70 2.18
N THR A 276 39.79 -41.47 3.24
CA THR A 276 40.84 -42.08 4.13
C THR A 276 40.11 -42.93 5.17
N ARG A 277 39.93 -44.25 5.00
CA ARG A 277 40.87 -45.37 5.28
C ARG A 277 41.62 -45.21 6.61
N LEU A 278 40.99 -45.63 7.71
CA LEU A 278 41.37 -46.75 8.61
C LEU A 278 40.49 -46.69 9.87
#